data_AF-X0TAB7-F1
#
_entry.id   AF-X0TAB7-F1
#
_cell.length_a   1.000
_cell.length_b   1.000
_cell.length_c   1.000
_cell.angle_alpha   90.00
_cell.angle_beta   90.00
_cell.angle_gamma   90.00
#
_symmetry.space_group_name_H-M   'P 1'
#
loop_
_entity.id
_entity.type
_entity.pdbx_description
1 polymer ?
#
loop_
_entity_poly.entity_id
_entity_poly.type
_entity_poly.pdbx_seq_one_letter_code
_entity_poly.pdbx_strand_id
1 'polypeptide(L)'
;MGLTICEDIWNDKDFFSRRLYPVDPVERMIKQGVDLLINIAASPYYVGKRESKWDMFARIAKKYRVPLLYVNQVGGNDSVLFDGISLAFDSKGKMTARARDFEEDIVIFDTQSQKGDPHQVSETDTESILNALIMGTRDYVRKCGFSRALVGLSGGIDSALTACIAVQALGKENVIVIFMPSQYTSQENFEDTKGLAANLGIKLFDMPIKGIFKIFLQDLSPLL
;
A
#
# COMPACT_ATOMS: atom_id res chain seq x y z
N MET A 1 -24.77 0.05 -20.04
CA MET A 1 -23.44 -0.05 -19.38
C MET A 1 -22.34 0.47 -20.29
N GLY A 2 -21.40 1.26 -19.75
CA GLY A 2 -20.21 1.76 -20.41
C GLY A 2 -18.96 1.44 -19.59
N LEU A 3 -17.85 1.16 -20.28
CA LEU A 3 -16.59 0.73 -19.67
C LEU A 3 -15.49 1.75 -19.99
N THR A 4 -14.70 2.07 -18.99
CA THR A 4 -13.48 2.88 -19.08
C THR A 4 -12.32 2.14 -18.44
N ILE A 5 -11.11 2.41 -18.89
CA ILE A 5 -9.89 1.83 -18.31
C ILE A 5 -9.06 2.96 -17.71
N CYS A 6 -8.82 2.86 -16.40
CA CYS A 6 -7.95 3.74 -15.62
C CYS A 6 -8.12 5.22 -16.00
N GLU A 7 -7.16 5.85 -16.68
CA GLU A 7 -7.12 7.27 -17.02
C GLU A 7 -8.25 7.75 -17.96
N ASP A 8 -8.99 6.86 -18.60
CA ASP A 8 -10.13 7.20 -19.46
C ASP A 8 -11.20 8.04 -18.76
N ILE A 9 -11.39 7.84 -17.45
CA ILE A 9 -12.35 8.60 -16.63
C ILE A 9 -11.80 9.97 -16.18
N TRP A 10 -10.52 10.27 -16.44
CA TRP A 10 -9.78 11.42 -15.89
C TRP A 10 -9.74 12.59 -16.89
N ASN A 11 -10.82 12.76 -17.66
CA ASN A 11 -10.88 13.80 -18.70
C ASN A 11 -11.92 14.89 -18.41
N ASP A 12 -12.51 14.87 -17.20
CA ASP A 12 -13.49 15.87 -16.80
C ASP A 12 -12.81 17.24 -16.63
N LYS A 13 -13.30 18.18 -17.44
CA LYS A 13 -12.88 19.58 -17.55
C LYS A 13 -13.13 20.36 -16.27
N ASP A 14 -14.09 19.90 -15.47
CA ASP A 14 -14.48 20.52 -14.21
C ASP A 14 -13.56 20.13 -13.04
N PHE A 15 -12.68 19.14 -13.26
CA PHE A 15 -11.77 18.62 -12.25
C PHE A 15 -10.29 18.70 -12.66
N PHE A 16 -9.96 18.47 -13.94
CA PHE A 16 -8.58 18.51 -14.44
C PHE A 16 -8.32 19.72 -15.33
N SER A 17 -7.24 20.45 -15.02
CA SER A 17 -6.79 21.61 -15.80
C SER A 17 -6.27 21.22 -17.20
N ARG A 18 -5.83 19.97 -17.37
CA ARG A 18 -5.33 19.43 -18.64
C ARG A 18 -6.09 18.16 -19.00
N ARG A 19 -6.56 18.10 -20.24
CA ARG A 19 -7.18 16.89 -20.81
C ARG A 19 -6.12 15.92 -21.31
N LEU A 20 -6.38 14.64 -21.11
CA LEU A 20 -5.60 13.54 -21.69
C LEU A 20 -6.06 13.27 -23.12
N TYR A 21 -7.37 13.39 -23.37
CA TYR A 21 -7.97 13.10 -24.67
C TYR A 21 -8.66 14.33 -25.26
N PRO A 22 -8.64 14.48 -26.61
CA PRO A 22 -9.38 15.54 -27.29
C PRO A 22 -10.90 15.38 -27.12
N VAL A 23 -11.37 14.14 -26.98
CA VAL A 23 -12.78 13.79 -26.72
C VAL A 23 -12.88 13.17 -25.34
N ASP A 24 -13.88 13.56 -24.56
CA ASP A 24 -14.19 12.94 -23.27
C ASP A 24 -14.87 11.57 -23.48
N PRO A 25 -14.21 10.45 -23.13
CA PRO A 25 -14.77 9.11 -23.33
C PRO A 25 -16.06 8.90 -22.55
N VAL A 26 -16.15 9.44 -21.33
CA VAL A 26 -17.32 9.34 -20.46
C VAL A 26 -18.47 10.12 -21.09
N GLU A 27 -18.26 11.39 -21.45
CA GLU A 27 -19.31 12.22 -22.05
C GLU A 27 -19.86 11.59 -23.35
N ARG A 28 -18.98 11.00 -24.16
CA ARG A 28 -19.38 10.31 -25.40
C ARG A 28 -20.26 9.10 -25.12
N MET A 29 -19.89 8.25 -24.15
CA MET A 29 -20.69 7.08 -23.78
C MET A 29 -22.05 7.47 -23.20
N ILE A 30 -22.12 8.53 -22.38
CA ILE A 30 -23.39 9.02 -21.85
C ILE A 30 -24.33 9.50 -22.96
N LYS A 31 -23.80 10.20 -23.98
CA LYS A 31 -24.60 10.60 -25.15
C LYS A 31 -25.13 9.41 -25.96
N GLN A 32 -24.53 8.23 -25.83
CA GLN A 32 -25.00 6.99 -26.44
C GLN A 32 -26.04 6.24 -25.58
N GLY A 33 -26.44 6.79 -24.43
CA GLY A 33 -27.49 6.22 -23.59
C GLY A 33 -26.99 5.23 -22.53
N VAL A 34 -25.71 5.29 -22.15
CA VAL A 34 -25.19 4.50 -21.03
C VAL A 34 -25.86 4.93 -19.72
N ASP A 35 -26.28 3.93 -18.95
CA ASP A 35 -27.03 4.02 -17.68
C ASP A 35 -26.23 3.54 -16.45
N LEU A 36 -25.04 2.97 -16.66
CA LEU A 36 -24.10 2.50 -15.64
C LEU A 36 -22.67 2.66 -16.17
N LEU A 37 -21.80 3.30 -15.40
CA LEU A 37 -20.38 3.43 -15.72
C LEU A 37 -19.55 2.45 -14.90
N ILE A 38 -18.59 1.80 -15.56
CA ILE A 38 -17.60 0.93 -14.94
C ILE A 38 -16.21 1.45 -15.32
N ASN A 39 -15.35 1.64 -14.33
CA ASN A 39 -13.93 1.93 -14.51
C ASN A 39 -13.12 0.80 -13.88
N ILE A 40 -12.25 0.17 -14.66
CA ILE A 40 -11.27 -0.80 -14.16
C ILE A 40 -9.90 -0.15 -14.15
N ALA A 41 -9.14 -0.28 -13.07
CA ALA A 41 -7.92 0.47 -12.86
C ALA A 41 -6.82 -0.35 -12.20
N ALA A 42 -5.59 0.07 -12.47
CA ALA A 42 -4.41 -0.24 -11.68
C ALA A 42 -3.84 1.10 -11.21
N SER A 43 -4.57 1.78 -10.32
CA SER A 43 -4.22 3.09 -9.81
C SER A 43 -3.32 2.93 -8.58
N PRO A 44 -2.06 3.40 -8.63
CA PRO A 44 -1.15 3.22 -7.50
C PRO A 44 -1.54 4.05 -6.28
N TYR A 45 -1.16 3.54 -5.11
CA TYR A 45 -1.31 4.19 -3.82
C TYR A 45 -0.33 5.35 -3.66
N TYR A 46 -0.84 6.47 -3.17
CA TYR A 46 -0.07 7.60 -2.67
C TYR A 46 -0.83 8.23 -1.51
N VAL A 47 -0.12 8.61 -0.46
CA VAL A 47 -0.71 9.33 0.69
C VAL A 47 -1.39 10.62 0.22
N GLY A 48 -2.55 10.93 0.80
CA GLY A 48 -3.31 12.16 0.53
C GLY A 48 -4.10 12.21 -0.79
N LYS A 49 -4.00 11.23 -1.70
CA LYS A 49 -4.78 11.23 -2.97
C LYS A 49 -6.21 10.68 -2.85
N ARG A 50 -6.54 10.05 -1.72
CA ARG A 50 -7.77 9.28 -1.52
C ARG A 50 -9.02 10.15 -1.70
N GLU A 51 -9.13 11.23 -0.94
CA GLU A 51 -10.33 12.08 -0.91
C GLU A 51 -10.60 12.74 -2.26
N SER A 52 -9.56 13.31 -2.89
CA SER A 52 -9.70 13.93 -4.21
C SER A 52 -10.19 12.95 -5.28
N LYS A 53 -9.72 11.69 -5.23
CA LYS A 53 -10.17 10.64 -6.16
C LYS A 53 -11.64 10.29 -5.95
N TRP A 54 -12.08 10.18 -4.69
CA TRP A 54 -13.48 9.87 -4.36
C TRP A 54 -14.41 11.01 -4.75
N ASP A 55 -14.01 12.26 -4.48
CA ASP A 55 -14.75 13.46 -4.89
C ASP A 55 -14.93 13.54 -6.40
N MET A 56 -13.90 13.18 -7.17
CA MET A 56 -13.96 13.11 -8.62
C MET A 56 -15.04 12.12 -9.08
N PHE A 57 -15.02 10.88 -8.58
CA PHE A 57 -16.00 9.87 -8.95
C PHE A 57 -17.43 10.25 -8.55
N ALA A 58 -17.61 10.79 -7.34
CA ALA A 58 -18.89 11.29 -6.87
C ALA A 58 -19.45 12.39 -7.79
N ARG A 59 -18.60 13.33 -8.23
CA ARG A 59 -18.99 14.40 -9.17
C ARG A 59 -19.40 13.85 -10.53
N ILE A 60 -18.64 12.90 -11.09
CA ILE A 60 -18.96 12.27 -12.39
C ILE A 60 -20.32 11.56 -12.32
N ALA A 61 -20.54 10.74 -11.30
CA ALA A 61 -21.81 10.02 -11.11
C ALA A 61 -22.99 11.00 -11.00
N LYS A 62 -22.85 12.06 -10.20
CA LYS A 62 -23.88 13.09 -10.02
C LYS A 62 -24.12 13.93 -11.28
N LYS A 63 -23.07 14.31 -11.99
CA LYS A 63 -23.12 15.16 -13.20
C LYS A 63 -23.90 14.48 -14.32
N TYR A 64 -23.60 13.20 -14.56
CA TYR A 64 -24.25 12.42 -15.62
C TYR A 64 -25.49 11.66 -15.14
N ARG A 65 -25.79 11.68 -13.83
CA ARG A 65 -26.94 11.00 -13.20
C ARG A 65 -26.96 9.50 -13.48
N VAL A 66 -25.79 8.88 -13.48
CA VAL A 66 -25.61 7.44 -13.66
C VAL A 66 -24.78 6.88 -12.51
N PRO A 67 -25.06 5.66 -12.02
CA PRO A 67 -24.18 5.01 -11.06
C PRO A 67 -22.80 4.74 -11.65
N LEU A 68 -21.80 4.70 -10.78
CA LEU A 68 -20.40 4.55 -11.16
C LEU A 68 -19.72 3.51 -10.29
N LEU A 69 -19.17 2.48 -10.92
CA LEU A 69 -18.34 1.46 -10.30
C LEU A 69 -16.88 1.69 -10.66
N TYR A 70 -16.03 1.77 -9.66
CA TYR A 70 -14.58 1.85 -9.80
C TYR A 70 -13.96 0.60 -9.18
N VAL A 71 -13.25 -0.18 -9.97
CA VAL A 71 -12.60 -1.43 -9.55
C VAL A 71 -11.10 -1.26 -9.70
N ASN A 72 -10.37 -1.35 -8.61
CA ASN A 72 -8.92 -1.15 -8.60
C ASN A 72 -8.19 -2.43 -8.24
N GLN A 73 -7.01 -2.59 -8.82
CA GLN A 73 -6.03 -3.57 -8.36
C GLN A 73 -5.66 -3.35 -6.88
N VAL A 74 -5.32 -4.43 -6.19
CA VAL A 74 -4.71 -4.41 -4.84
C VAL A 74 -3.44 -5.26 -4.85
N GLY A 75 -2.48 -4.92 -3.97
CA GLY A 75 -1.24 -5.68 -3.80
C GLY A 75 0.02 -4.88 -4.14
N GLY A 76 1.17 -5.44 -3.78
CA GLY A 76 2.50 -4.89 -4.13
C GLY A 76 3.07 -5.50 -5.40
N ASN A 77 3.67 -4.69 -6.25
CA ASN A 77 4.44 -5.13 -7.42
C ASN A 77 5.73 -4.31 -7.55
N ASP A 78 6.84 -4.93 -7.18
CA ASP A 78 8.14 -4.26 -7.01
C ASP A 78 8.02 -3.01 -6.12
N SER A 79 8.32 -1.82 -6.64
CA SER A 79 8.28 -0.55 -5.92
C SER A 79 6.90 0.11 -5.90
N VAL A 80 5.90 -0.47 -6.57
CA VAL A 80 4.56 0.10 -6.72
C VAL A 80 3.57 -0.66 -5.86
N LEU A 81 2.75 0.07 -5.11
CA LEU A 81 1.70 -0.50 -4.25
C LEU A 81 0.34 -0.07 -4.78
N PHE A 82 -0.62 -1.00 -4.79
CA PHE A 82 -2.01 -0.73 -5.14
C PHE A 82 -2.88 -0.93 -3.91
N ASP A 83 -3.64 0.10 -3.54
CA ASP A 83 -4.45 0.13 -2.32
C ASP A 83 -5.74 -0.68 -2.42
N GLY A 84 -6.15 -1.09 -3.63
CA GLY A 84 -7.50 -1.59 -3.83
C GLY A 84 -8.47 -0.43 -3.68
N ILE A 85 -9.31 -0.46 -2.64
CA ILE A 85 -10.37 0.55 -2.43
C ILE A 85 -11.21 0.68 -3.70
N SER A 86 -11.79 -0.44 -4.12
CA SER A 86 -12.86 -0.42 -5.12
C SER A 86 -14.09 0.27 -4.55
N LEU A 87 -14.83 1.02 -5.36
CA LEU A 87 -15.88 1.95 -4.93
C LEU A 87 -17.12 1.82 -5.81
N ALA A 88 -18.28 2.09 -5.22
CA ALA A 88 -19.53 2.30 -5.96
C ALA A 88 -20.22 3.59 -5.51
N PHE A 89 -20.67 4.37 -6.49
CA PHE A 89 -21.45 5.59 -6.28
C PHE A 89 -22.82 5.43 -6.93
N ASP A 90 -23.87 5.88 -6.23
CA ASP A 90 -25.20 6.01 -6.80
C ASP A 90 -25.27 7.17 -7.82
N SER A 91 -26.39 7.28 -8.55
CA SER A 91 -26.61 8.34 -9.54
C SER A 91 -26.68 9.76 -8.96
N LYS A 92 -26.71 9.90 -7.62
CA LYS A 92 -26.68 11.18 -6.91
C LYS A 92 -25.26 11.53 -6.45
N GLY A 93 -24.28 10.66 -6.69
CA GLY A 93 -22.89 10.81 -6.27
C GLY A 93 -22.62 10.39 -4.82
N LYS A 94 -23.54 9.68 -4.16
CA LYS A 94 -23.29 9.12 -2.83
C LYS A 94 -22.54 7.81 -2.96
N MET A 95 -21.43 7.66 -2.23
CA MET A 95 -20.74 6.37 -2.10
C MET A 95 -21.64 5.39 -1.35
N THR A 96 -21.96 4.26 -1.98
CA THR A 96 -22.84 3.23 -1.41
C THR A 96 -22.15 1.88 -1.26
N ALA A 97 -20.97 1.69 -1.82
CA ALA A 97 -20.14 0.52 -1.57
C ALA A 97 -18.65 0.89 -1.60
N ARG A 98 -17.83 0.18 -0.82
CA ARG A 98 -16.38 0.38 -0.72
C ARG A 98 -15.69 -0.89 -0.26
N ALA A 99 -14.62 -1.29 -0.96
CA ALA A 99 -13.78 -2.41 -0.57
C ALA A 99 -12.73 -1.98 0.46
N ARG A 100 -12.17 -2.95 1.19
CA ARG A 100 -11.04 -2.75 2.10
C ARG A 100 -9.82 -2.19 1.38
N ASP A 101 -8.95 -1.54 2.14
CA ASP A 101 -7.64 -1.12 1.65
C ASP A 101 -6.57 -2.18 1.94
N PHE A 102 -5.64 -2.35 1.00
CA PHE A 102 -4.47 -3.24 1.11
C PHE A 102 -4.77 -4.74 1.36
N GLU A 103 -6.01 -5.16 1.07
CA GLU A 103 -6.51 -6.55 1.17
C GLU A 103 -7.33 -6.91 -0.07
N GLU A 104 -7.27 -8.16 -0.51
CA GLU A 104 -8.20 -8.70 -1.51
C GLU A 104 -9.61 -8.78 -0.92
N ASP A 105 -10.59 -8.29 -1.67
CA ASP A 105 -11.94 -8.13 -1.15
C ASP A 105 -12.98 -8.20 -2.27
N ILE A 106 -14.21 -8.57 -1.91
CA ILE A 106 -15.35 -8.64 -2.81
C ILE A 106 -16.48 -7.82 -2.22
N VAL A 107 -16.96 -6.85 -3.00
CA VAL A 107 -18.07 -5.97 -2.61
C VAL A 107 -19.22 -6.15 -3.58
N ILE A 108 -20.43 -6.28 -3.04
CA ILE A 108 -21.65 -6.44 -3.81
C ILE A 108 -22.33 -5.07 -3.94
N PHE A 109 -22.73 -4.74 -5.17
CA PHE A 109 -23.54 -3.56 -5.49
C PHE A 109 -24.75 -3.98 -6.33
N ASP A 110 -25.93 -3.64 -5.85
CA ASP A 110 -27.19 -3.85 -6.57
C ASP A 110 -27.47 -2.64 -7.45
N THR A 111 -27.48 -2.85 -8.76
CA THR A 111 -27.68 -1.78 -9.76
C THR A 111 -29.11 -1.24 -9.79
N GLN A 112 -30.10 -2.01 -9.34
CA GLN A 112 -31.50 -1.57 -9.30
C GLN A 112 -31.73 -0.65 -8.09
N SER A 113 -31.33 -1.08 -6.90
CA SER A 113 -31.49 -0.30 -5.67
C SER A 113 -30.38 0.75 -5.47
N GLN A 114 -29.27 0.62 -6.20
CA GLN A 114 -28.04 1.41 -6.10
C GLN A 114 -27.41 1.38 -4.70
N LYS A 115 -27.61 0.28 -3.98
CA LYS A 115 -27.06 0.02 -2.65
C LYS A 115 -25.94 -1.00 -2.74
N GLY A 116 -24.97 -0.90 -1.85
CA GLY A 116 -23.94 -1.91 -1.66
C GLY A 116 -23.44 -1.92 -0.23
N ASP A 117 -22.30 -2.58 -0.04
CA ASP A 117 -21.66 -2.76 1.27
C ASP A 117 -20.41 -1.87 1.41
N PRO A 118 -20.39 -0.90 2.34
CA PRO A 118 -19.21 -0.10 2.61
C PRO A 118 -18.33 -0.75 3.69
N HIS A 119 -17.28 -1.46 3.28
CA HIS A 119 -16.29 -2.00 4.21
C HIS A 119 -15.40 -0.89 4.81
N GLN A 120 -14.81 -1.19 5.97
CA GLN A 120 -13.87 -0.29 6.65
C GLN A 120 -12.54 -0.23 5.90
N VAL A 121 -11.91 0.93 5.98
CA VAL A 121 -10.57 1.22 5.45
C VAL A 121 -9.82 2.00 6.52
N SER A 122 -8.49 2.09 6.40
CA SER A 122 -7.65 2.84 7.36
C SER A 122 -8.19 4.24 7.63
N GLU A 123 -8.29 4.63 8.90
CA GLU A 123 -8.85 5.91 9.36
C GLU A 123 -7.86 7.06 9.23
N THR A 124 -6.56 6.76 9.33
CA THR A 124 -5.48 7.75 9.29
C THR A 124 -4.49 7.46 8.17
N ASP A 125 -3.78 8.50 7.73
CA ASP A 125 -2.68 8.35 6.77
C ASP A 125 -1.58 7.43 7.33
N THR A 126 -1.28 7.51 8.63
CA THR A 126 -0.28 6.66 9.28
C THR A 126 -0.65 5.19 9.22
N GLU A 127 -1.91 4.85 9.52
CA GLU A 127 -2.43 3.49 9.42
C GLU A 127 -2.40 3.00 7.96
N SER A 128 -2.82 3.85 7.02
CA SER A 128 -2.77 3.55 5.58
C SER A 128 -1.34 3.28 5.10
N ILE A 129 -0.36 4.09 5.54
CA ILE A 129 1.05 3.89 5.23
C ILE A 129 1.55 2.56 5.82
N LEU A 130 1.21 2.26 7.08
CA LEU A 130 1.62 1.03 7.72
C LEU A 130 1.07 -0.20 6.99
N ASN A 131 -0.23 -0.21 6.67
CA ASN A 131 -0.89 -1.29 5.93
C ASN A 131 -0.29 -1.45 4.52
N ALA A 132 0.02 -0.35 3.84
CA ALA A 132 0.72 -0.38 2.56
C ALA A 132 2.10 -1.05 2.66
N LEU A 133 2.89 -0.70 3.68
CA LEU A 133 4.23 -1.28 3.90
C LEU A 133 4.17 -2.77 4.28
N ILE A 134 3.19 -3.16 5.11
CA ILE A 134 2.96 -4.57 5.48
C ILE A 134 2.59 -5.39 4.25
N MET A 135 1.58 -4.94 3.48
CA MET A 135 1.15 -5.62 2.26
C MET A 135 2.29 -5.69 1.24
N GLY A 136 3.00 -4.59 0.98
CA GLY A 136 4.12 -4.53 0.05
C GLY A 136 5.24 -5.51 0.41
N THR A 137 5.63 -5.55 1.70
CA THR A 137 6.64 -6.48 2.21
C THR A 137 6.20 -7.93 2.03
N ARG A 138 4.97 -8.25 2.42
CA ARG A 138 4.39 -9.59 2.29
C ARG A 138 4.37 -10.05 0.84
N ASP A 139 3.89 -9.19 -0.06
CA ASP A 139 3.72 -9.50 -1.47
C ASP A 139 5.07 -9.68 -2.15
N TYR A 140 6.05 -8.82 -1.89
CA TYR A 140 7.39 -8.96 -2.46
C TYR A 140 8.01 -10.32 -2.08
N VAL A 141 8.02 -10.64 -0.79
CA VAL A 141 8.60 -11.90 -0.29
C VAL A 141 7.92 -13.10 -0.93
N ARG A 142 6.58 -13.14 -0.92
CA ARG A 142 5.81 -14.28 -1.45
C ARG A 142 5.89 -14.41 -2.97
N LYS A 143 5.73 -13.31 -3.71
CA LYS A 143 5.75 -13.32 -5.19
C LYS A 143 7.13 -13.66 -5.75
N CYS A 144 8.20 -13.33 -5.03
CA CYS A 144 9.56 -13.75 -5.36
C CYS A 144 9.92 -15.18 -4.89
N GLY A 145 8.99 -15.92 -4.28
CA GLY A 145 9.22 -17.30 -3.84
C GLY A 145 9.99 -17.45 -2.52
N PHE A 146 10.21 -16.35 -1.80
CA PHE A 146 10.76 -16.39 -0.45
C PHE A 146 9.67 -16.64 0.58
N SER A 147 10.08 -17.13 1.76
CA SER A 147 9.18 -17.35 2.89
C SER A 147 9.65 -16.72 4.19
N ARG A 148 10.87 -16.17 4.22
CA ARG A 148 11.53 -15.67 5.44
C ARG A 148 12.30 -14.39 5.14
N ALA A 149 12.46 -13.56 6.17
CA ALA A 149 13.27 -12.36 6.12
C ALA A 149 14.34 -12.35 7.21
N LEU A 150 15.46 -11.70 6.89
CA LEU A 150 16.56 -11.42 7.79
C LEU A 150 16.68 -9.91 7.96
N VAL A 151 16.63 -9.41 9.18
CA VAL A 151 16.72 -7.97 9.46
C VAL A 151 17.89 -7.69 10.41
N GLY A 152 18.77 -6.78 10.00
CA GLY A 152 19.82 -6.25 10.88
C GLY A 152 19.24 -5.23 11.85
N LEU A 153 19.43 -5.45 13.15
CA LEU A 153 19.05 -4.49 14.19
C LEU A 153 20.27 -3.67 14.60
N SER A 154 20.11 -2.34 14.65
CA SER A 154 21.14 -1.41 15.10
C SER A 154 20.90 -0.87 16.52
N GLY A 155 19.69 -1.07 17.06
CA GLY A 155 19.18 -0.36 18.23
C GLY A 155 18.47 0.96 17.86
N GLY A 156 18.42 1.33 16.58
CA GLY A 156 17.70 2.52 16.11
C GLY A 156 16.27 2.25 15.66
N ILE A 157 15.46 3.33 15.64
CA ILE A 157 14.02 3.29 15.31
C ILE A 157 13.72 2.71 13.92
N ASP A 158 14.56 2.97 12.91
CA ASP A 158 14.32 2.50 11.54
C ASP A 158 14.36 0.98 11.43
N SER A 159 15.39 0.37 12.03
CA SER A 159 15.53 -1.10 12.08
C SER A 159 14.43 -1.73 12.94
N ALA A 160 14.00 -1.04 13.99
CA ALA A 160 12.91 -1.49 14.84
C ALA A 160 11.58 -1.52 14.09
N LEU A 161 11.25 -0.43 13.39
CA LEU A 161 10.04 -0.34 12.56
C LEU A 161 10.07 -1.39 11.44
N THR A 162 11.22 -1.57 10.79
CA THR A 162 11.41 -2.59 9.75
C THR A 162 11.14 -4.00 10.28
N ALA A 163 11.65 -4.34 11.47
CA ALA A 163 11.39 -5.62 12.11
C ALA A 163 9.90 -5.79 12.46
N CYS A 164 9.24 -4.75 12.98
CA CYS A 164 7.80 -4.77 13.25
C CYS A 164 6.98 -5.04 11.98
N ILE A 165 7.31 -4.35 10.87
CA ILE A 165 6.64 -4.55 9.58
C ILE A 165 6.87 -5.98 9.06
N ALA A 166 8.12 -6.46 9.12
CA ALA A 166 8.44 -7.81 8.68
C ALA A 166 7.67 -8.88 9.47
N VAL A 167 7.54 -8.71 10.79
CA VAL A 167 6.78 -9.63 11.65
C VAL A 167 5.29 -9.61 11.31
N GLN A 168 4.71 -8.43 11.08
CA GLN A 168 3.30 -8.32 10.68
C GLN A 168 3.05 -8.89 9.27
N ALA A 169 4.01 -8.73 8.35
CA ALA A 169 3.91 -9.21 6.99
C ALA A 169 4.06 -10.73 6.86
N LEU A 170 4.97 -11.32 7.63
CA LEU A 170 5.45 -12.70 7.42
C LEU A 170 5.15 -13.65 8.58
N GLY A 171 4.81 -13.14 9.76
CA GLY A 171 4.75 -13.92 11.00
C GLY A 171 6.12 -14.01 11.68
N LYS A 172 6.13 -14.02 13.01
CA LYS A 172 7.35 -13.98 13.83
C LYS A 172 8.29 -15.18 13.58
N GLU A 173 7.73 -16.33 13.25
CA GLU A 173 8.47 -17.56 12.93
C GLU A 173 9.27 -17.45 11.63
N ASN A 174 8.91 -16.50 10.76
CA ASN A 174 9.55 -16.27 9.47
C ASN A 174 10.51 -15.07 9.48
N VAL A 175 10.71 -14.43 10.64
CA VAL A 175 11.60 -13.28 10.79
C VAL A 175 12.75 -13.62 11.73
N ILE A 176 13.96 -13.48 11.20
CA ILE A 176 15.19 -13.60 11.95
C ILE A 176 15.81 -12.22 12.08
N VAL A 177 16.28 -11.88 13.28
CA VAL A 177 17.01 -10.63 13.50
C VAL A 177 18.45 -10.88 13.92
N ILE A 178 19.37 -10.10 13.38
CA ILE A 178 20.80 -10.13 13.72
C ILE A 178 21.20 -8.79 14.32
N PHE A 179 21.86 -8.83 15.47
CA PHE A 179 22.58 -7.70 16.05
C PHE A 179 24.08 -7.89 15.81
N MET A 180 24.74 -6.87 15.25
CA MET A 180 26.16 -6.93 14.87
C MET A 180 26.99 -5.88 15.62
N PRO A 181 27.23 -6.04 16.93
CA PRO A 181 27.89 -5.01 17.72
C PRO A 181 29.36 -4.85 17.33
N SER A 182 29.80 -3.61 17.28
CA SER A 182 31.20 -3.21 17.18
C SER A 182 31.77 -2.90 18.56
N GLN A 183 33.07 -2.58 18.62
CA GLN A 183 33.69 -2.09 19.85
C GLN A 183 33.19 -0.71 20.31
N TYR A 184 32.42 0.00 19.49
CA TYR A 184 31.84 1.30 19.79
C TYR A 184 30.34 1.25 20.08
N THR A 185 29.73 0.07 20.02
CA THR A 185 28.29 -0.10 20.26
C THR A 185 27.97 0.14 21.74
N SER A 186 26.95 0.95 22.02
CA SER A 186 26.54 1.29 23.38
C SER A 186 25.79 0.14 24.05
N GLN A 187 25.78 0.15 25.38
CA GLN A 187 24.98 -0.79 26.18
C GLN A 187 23.48 -0.61 25.92
N GLU A 188 23.02 0.63 25.72
CA GLU A 188 21.63 0.97 25.40
C GLU A 188 21.17 0.31 24.11
N ASN A 189 21.97 0.37 23.02
CA ASN A 189 21.59 -0.28 21.76
C ASN A 189 21.45 -1.80 21.89
N PHE A 190 22.23 -2.41 22.77
CA PHE A 190 22.13 -3.84 23.06
C PHE A 190 20.85 -4.18 23.83
N GLU A 191 20.49 -3.37 24.81
CA GLU A 191 19.26 -3.54 25.60
C GLU A 191 18.02 -3.31 24.76
N ASP A 192 17.98 -2.26 23.94
CA ASP A 192 16.87 -1.96 23.02
C ASP A 192 16.65 -3.09 22.02
N THR A 193 17.74 -3.60 21.43
CA THR A 193 17.67 -4.69 20.45
C THR A 193 17.12 -5.97 21.09
N LYS A 194 17.55 -6.30 22.30
CA LYS A 194 17.03 -7.44 23.05
C LYS A 194 15.56 -7.24 23.45
N GLY A 195 15.20 -6.05 23.93
CA GLY A 195 13.85 -5.70 24.32
C GLY A 195 12.87 -5.80 23.15
N LEU A 196 13.24 -5.25 22.00
CA LEU A 196 12.45 -5.35 20.77
C LEU A 196 12.24 -6.81 20.35
N ALA A 197 13.32 -7.60 20.29
CA ALA A 197 13.22 -9.01 19.89
C ALA A 197 12.32 -9.82 20.83
N ALA A 198 12.41 -9.56 22.13
CA ALA A 198 11.53 -10.18 23.13
C ALA A 198 10.07 -9.77 22.95
N ASN A 199 9.78 -8.48 22.76
CA ASN A 199 8.43 -7.95 22.57
C ASN A 199 7.76 -8.51 21.30
N LEU A 200 8.53 -8.67 20.22
CA LEU A 200 8.04 -9.26 18.96
C LEU A 200 8.02 -10.80 18.98
N GLY A 201 8.65 -11.43 19.99
CA GLY A 201 8.76 -12.88 20.09
C GLY A 201 9.58 -13.51 18.95
N ILE A 202 10.59 -12.79 18.46
CA ILE A 202 11.44 -13.20 17.34
C ILE A 202 12.83 -13.65 17.80
N LYS A 203 13.47 -14.49 16.98
CA LYS A 203 14.80 -15.02 17.28
C LYS A 203 15.88 -13.98 16.96
N LEU A 204 16.62 -13.57 18.00
CA LEU A 204 17.78 -12.69 17.92
C LEU A 204 19.08 -13.49 17.88
N PHE A 205 19.94 -13.18 16.91
CA PHE A 205 21.33 -13.64 16.84
C PHE A 205 22.28 -12.48 17.13
N ASP A 206 23.18 -12.68 18.10
CA ASP A 206 24.26 -11.75 18.40
C ASP A 206 25.53 -12.19 17.65
N MET A 207 26.02 -11.34 16.74
CA MET A 207 27.15 -11.61 15.87
C MET A 207 28.15 -10.44 15.89
N PRO A 208 29.00 -10.33 16.95
CA PRO A 208 29.95 -9.23 17.07
C PRO A 208 30.95 -9.15 15.91
N ILE A 209 31.17 -7.95 15.37
CA ILE A 209 32.04 -7.72 14.19
C ILE A 209 33.48 -7.36 14.55
N LYS A 210 33.81 -7.28 15.85
CA LYS A 210 35.13 -6.87 16.35
C LYS A 210 36.28 -7.69 15.75
N GLY A 211 36.09 -8.99 15.53
CA GLY A 211 37.12 -9.86 14.93
C GLY A 211 37.42 -9.48 13.49
N ILE A 212 36.37 -9.39 12.66
CA ILE A 212 36.47 -9.03 11.24
C ILE A 212 37.06 -7.62 11.10
N PHE A 213 36.57 -6.65 11.89
CA PHE A 213 37.07 -5.28 11.90
C PHE A 213 38.59 -5.19 12.14
N LYS A 214 39.12 -5.98 13.09
CA LYS A 214 40.56 -6.00 13.36
C LYS A 214 41.40 -6.53 12.19
N ILE A 215 40.92 -7.57 11.52
CA ILE A 215 41.61 -8.15 10.35
C ILE A 215 41.70 -7.12 9.23
N PHE A 216 40.59 -6.44 8.92
CA PHE A 216 40.59 -5.36 7.92
C PHE A 216 41.56 -4.23 8.25
N LEU A 217 41.62 -3.79 9.51
CA LEU A 217 42.59 -2.76 9.92
C LEU A 217 44.03 -3.23 9.78
N GLN A 218 44.31 -4.49 10.13
CA GLN A 218 45.66 -5.06 10.02
C GLN A 218 46.12 -5.13 8.57
N ASP A 219 45.28 -5.62 7.66
CA ASP A 219 45.62 -5.82 6.25
C ASP A 219 45.70 -4.49 5.48
N LEU A 220 44.89 -3.50 5.86
CA LEU A 220 44.88 -2.17 5.24
C LEU A 220 45.87 -1.19 5.88
N SER A 221 46.47 -1.54 7.02
CA SER A 221 47.43 -0.66 7.73
C SER A 221 48.58 -0.14 6.88
N PRO A 222 49.14 -0.86 5.88
CA PRO A 222 50.19 -0.30 5.01
C PRO A 222 49.72 0.80 4.05
N LEU A 223 48.40 0.99 3.90
CA LEU A 223 47.76 1.97 3.00
C LEU A 223 47.12 3.15 3.76
N LEU A 224 47.04 3.08 5.09
CA LEU A 224 46.51 4.10 6.00
C LEU A 224 47.66 4.90 6.61
#